data_AF-A0A3L6S2N7-F1
#
_entry.id   AF-A0A3L6S2N7-F1
#
_cell.length_a   1.000
_cell.length_b   1.000
_cell.length_c   1.000
_cell.angle_alpha   90.00
_cell.angle_beta   90.00
_cell.angle_gamma   90.00
#
_symmetry.space_group_name_H-M   'P 1'
#
loop_
_entity.id
_entity.type
_entity.pdbx_description
1 polymer ?
#
loop_
_entity_poly.entity_id
_entity_poly.type
_entity_poly.pdbx_seq_one_letter_code
_entity_poly.pdbx_strand_id
1 'polypeptide(L)'
;MDPGKFPAGMRVLAVDDDRVSLMILEKQLKHCNYNVTTVTDAKTALDMLRERKDADQFELVISDVVMPDMDGFKLLELIGLEMDIPVISKALVAKTPCLPFLCMAFL
;
A
#
# COMPACT_ATOMS: atom_id res chain seq x y z
N MET A 1 -0.74 -9.46 -23.90
CA MET A 1 -0.86 -8.37 -22.93
C MET A 1 -0.12 -7.17 -23.51
N ASP A 2 -0.73 -5.99 -23.51
CA ASP A 2 -0.07 -4.76 -23.92
C ASP A 2 0.88 -4.33 -22.78
N PRO A 3 2.21 -4.31 -22.98
CA PRO A 3 3.17 -4.02 -21.93
C PRO A 3 3.06 -2.60 -21.34
N GLY A 4 2.27 -1.71 -21.96
CA GLY A 4 1.99 -0.37 -21.45
C GLY A 4 0.72 -0.24 -20.60
N LYS A 5 -0.07 -1.32 -20.45
CA LYS A 5 -1.37 -1.25 -19.77
C LYS A 5 -1.32 -1.90 -18.40
N PHE A 6 -1.46 -1.08 -17.35
CA PHE A 6 -1.63 -1.56 -15.98
C PHE A 6 -2.89 -2.44 -15.87
N PRO A 7 -2.89 -3.49 -15.03
CA PRO A 7 -4.08 -4.29 -14.78
C PRO A 7 -5.19 -3.37 -14.25
N ALA A 8 -6.38 -3.41 -14.84
CA ALA A 8 -7.50 -2.60 -14.36
C ALA A 8 -8.33 -3.37 -13.34
N GLY A 9 -8.97 -2.66 -12.41
CA GLY A 9 -9.93 -3.22 -11.45
C GLY A 9 -9.32 -3.83 -10.19
N MET A 10 -8.00 -3.80 -10.04
CA MET A 10 -7.29 -4.38 -8.89
C MET A 10 -7.73 -3.72 -7.58
N ARG A 11 -7.98 -4.51 -6.54
CA ARG A 11 -8.39 -4.03 -5.21
C ARG A 11 -7.17 -3.70 -4.37
N VAL A 12 -6.99 -2.40 -4.10
CA VAL A 12 -5.82 -1.88 -3.39
C VAL A 12 -6.24 -1.33 -2.03
N LEU A 13 -5.53 -1.72 -0.97
CA LEU A 13 -5.63 -1.11 0.35
C LEU A 13 -4.43 -0.17 0.54
N ALA A 14 -4.68 1.12 0.77
CA ALA A 14 -3.66 2.12 1.05
C ALA A 14 -3.71 2.53 2.53
N VAL A 15 -2.56 2.50 3.20
CA VAL A 15 -2.39 2.77 4.63
C VAL A 15 -1.33 3.85 4.83
N ASP A 16 -1.71 4.99 5.40
CA ASP A 16 -0.82 6.13 5.64
C ASP A 16 -1.49 7.03 6.69
N ASP A 17 -0.76 7.49 7.71
CA ASP A 17 -1.29 8.35 8.77
C ASP A 17 -1.58 9.78 8.27
N ASP A 18 -0.94 10.19 7.17
CA ASP A 18 -1.22 11.46 6.51
C ASP A 18 -2.37 11.35 5.49
N ARG A 19 -3.50 11.97 5.83
CA ARG A 19 -4.70 12.03 4.97
C ARG A 19 -4.43 12.71 3.63
N VAL A 20 -3.50 13.65 3.56
CA VAL A 20 -3.14 14.33 2.30
C VAL A 20 -2.42 13.35 1.38
N SER A 21 -1.46 12.60 1.92
CA SER A 21 -0.79 11.50 1.20
C SER A 21 -1.78 10.46 0.69
N LEU A 22 -2.74 10.01 1.52
CA LEU A 22 -3.80 9.09 1.08
C LEU A 22 -4.63 9.65 -0.07
N MET A 23 -5.04 10.92 -0.01
CA MET A 23 -5.85 11.54 -1.06
C MET A 23 -5.09 11.61 -2.41
N ILE A 24 -3.80 11.95 -2.37
CA ILE A 24 -2.96 11.99 -3.57
C ILE A 24 -2.80 10.59 -4.15
N LEU A 25 -2.48 9.61 -3.30
CA LEU A 25 -2.30 8.22 -3.70
C LEU A 25 -3.58 7.62 -4.29
N GLU A 26 -4.73 7.83 -3.63
CA GLU A 26 -6.03 7.38 -4.11
C GLU A 26 -6.33 7.94 -5.51
N LYS A 27 -6.10 9.24 -5.72
CA LYS A 27 -6.30 9.87 -7.04
C LYS A 27 -5.44 9.24 -8.12
N GLN A 28 -4.16 8.99 -7.83
CA GLN A 28 -3.22 8.37 -8.77
C GLN A 28 -3.64 6.94 -9.12
N LEU A 29 -3.99 6.14 -8.12
CA LEU A 29 -4.40 4.75 -8.32
C LEU A 29 -5.74 4.64 -9.04
N LYS A 30 -6.70 5.55 -8.77
CA LYS A 30 -7.96 5.62 -9.53
C LYS A 30 -7.75 6.01 -10.98
N HIS A 31 -6.77 6.86 -11.30
CA HIS A 31 -6.38 7.14 -12.69
C HIS A 31 -5.84 5.89 -13.41
N CYS A 32 -5.28 4.92 -12.67
CA CYS A 32 -4.90 3.60 -13.18
C CYS A 32 -6.05 2.58 -13.18
N ASN A 33 -7.31 3.03 -12.95
CA ASN A 33 -8.49 2.18 -12.87
C ASN A 33 -8.47 1.14 -11.73
N TYR A 34 -7.77 1.42 -10.62
CA TYR A 34 -7.81 0.57 -9.43
C TYR A 34 -8.99 0.89 -8.50
N ASN A 35 -9.42 -0.13 -7.75
CA ASN A 35 -10.42 -0.03 -6.69
C ASN A 35 -9.72 0.19 -5.36
N VAL A 36 -9.60 1.45 -4.96
CA VAL A 36 -8.77 1.85 -3.81
C VAL A 36 -9.63 2.01 -2.56
N THR A 37 -9.19 1.38 -1.48
CA THR A 37 -9.66 1.66 -0.11
C THR A 37 -8.53 2.32 0.65
N THR A 38 -8.81 3.41 1.36
CA THR A 38 -7.82 4.15 2.15
C THR A 38 -8.15 4.04 3.63
N VAL A 39 -7.13 3.83 4.46
CA VAL A 39 -7.25 3.82 5.93
C VAL A 39 -6.06 4.56 6.54
N THR A 40 -6.31 5.28 7.62
CA THR A 40 -5.26 6.02 8.32
C THR A 40 -4.60 5.22 9.42
N ASP A 41 -5.13 4.03 9.72
CA ASP A 41 -4.64 3.23 10.83
C ASP A 41 -4.40 1.75 10.50
N ALA A 42 -3.30 1.22 11.04
CA ALA A 42 -2.84 -0.15 10.80
C ALA A 42 -3.80 -1.20 11.36
N LYS A 43 -4.53 -0.88 12.44
CA LYS A 43 -5.47 -1.81 13.06
C LYS A 43 -6.69 -2.03 12.16
N THR A 44 -7.30 -0.95 11.68
CA THR A 44 -8.39 -1.01 10.69
C THR A 44 -7.92 -1.72 9.43
N ALA A 45 -6.69 -1.48 8.97
CA ALA A 45 -6.13 -2.21 7.84
C ALA A 45 -6.14 -3.73 8.06
N LEU A 46 -5.63 -4.20 9.21
CA LEU A 46 -5.62 -5.62 9.58
C LEU A 46 -7.02 -6.21 9.71
N ASP A 47 -7.95 -5.49 10.35
CA ASP A 47 -9.33 -5.95 10.51
C ASP A 47 -9.99 -6.14 9.13
N MET A 48 -9.83 -5.17 8.21
CA MET A 48 -10.36 -5.27 6.84
C MET A 48 -9.72 -6.40 6.03
N LEU A 49 -8.42 -6.64 6.22
CA LEU A 49 -7.69 -7.72 5.57
C LEU A 49 -8.16 -9.10 6.07
N ARG A 50 -8.51 -9.23 7.34
CA ARG A 50 -9.00 -10.48 7.94
C ARG A 50 -10.46 -10.76 7.63
N GLU A 51 -11.28 -9.73 7.51
CA GLU A 51 -12.71 -9.84 7.18
C GLU A 51 -12.94 -10.27 5.73
N ARG A 52 -12.12 -9.80 4.80
CA ARG A 52 -12.26 -10.09 3.37
C ARG A 52 -11.53 -11.38 2.99
N LYS A 53 -12.26 -12.29 2.35
CA LYS A 53 -11.73 -13.59 1.88
C LYS A 53 -12.06 -13.83 0.41
N ASP A 54 -11.33 -14.76 -0.19
CA ASP A 54 -11.55 -15.24 -1.55
C ASP A 54 -11.60 -14.09 -2.58
N ALA A 55 -12.69 -14.00 -3.35
CA ALA A 55 -12.84 -13.03 -4.43
C ALA A 55 -12.93 -11.56 -3.96
N ASP A 56 -13.19 -11.31 -2.68
CA ASP A 56 -13.30 -9.95 -2.11
C ASP A 56 -12.01 -9.48 -1.43
N GLN A 57 -10.97 -10.32 -1.41
CA GLN A 57 -9.67 -10.02 -0.79
C GLN A 57 -8.92 -8.92 -1.55
N PHE A 58 -8.12 -8.14 -0.82
CA PHE A 58 -7.21 -7.17 -1.43
C PHE A 58 -6.10 -7.87 -2.20
N GLU A 59 -5.76 -7.32 -3.35
CA GLU A 59 -4.72 -7.85 -4.24
C GLU A 59 -3.39 -7.12 -4.09
N LEU A 60 -3.40 -5.96 -3.43
CA LEU A 60 -2.23 -5.16 -3.15
C LEU A 60 -2.46 -4.31 -1.89
N VAL A 61 -1.46 -4.28 -1.01
CA VAL A 61 -1.39 -3.30 0.08
C VAL A 61 -0.29 -2.29 -0.23
N ILE A 62 -0.57 -1.01 -0.03
CA ILE A 62 0.43 0.06 -0.08
C ILE A 62 0.46 0.72 1.29
N SER A 63 1.58 0.66 2.00
CA SER A 63 1.70 1.21 3.36
C SER A 63 2.89 2.15 3.47
N ASP A 64 2.74 3.28 4.16
CA ASP A 64 3.91 4.00 4.68
C ASP A 64 4.58 3.15 5.77
N VAL A 65 5.92 3.06 5.72
CA VAL A 65 6.72 2.32 6.70
C VAL A 65 7.04 3.20 7.90
N VAL A 66 7.12 4.51 7.70
CA VAL A 66 7.47 5.47 8.74
C VAL A 66 6.20 6.08 9.29
N MET A 67 5.48 5.30 10.10
CA MET A 67 4.32 5.79 10.85
C MET A 67 4.76 5.99 12.31
N PRO A 68 5.09 7.23 12.74
CA PRO A 68 5.69 7.49 14.06
C PRO A 68 4.77 7.09 15.22
N ASP A 69 3.45 7.12 15.01
CA ASP A 69 2.44 6.82 16.01
C ASP A 69 1.79 5.43 15.82
N MET A 70 2.25 4.62 14.85
CA MET A 70 1.62 3.33 14.53
C MET A 70 2.57 2.18 14.25
N ASP A 71 2.08 0.97 14.52
CA ASP A 71 2.78 -0.29 14.27
C ASP A 71 2.80 -0.67 12.77
N GLY A 72 3.28 0.21 11.89
CA GLY A 72 3.41 -0.05 10.44
C GLY A 72 4.29 -1.26 10.14
N PHE A 73 5.33 -1.47 10.95
CA PHE A 73 6.15 -2.69 10.87
C PHE A 73 5.37 -3.95 11.25
N LYS A 74 4.51 -3.92 12.28
CA LYS A 74 3.71 -5.11 12.63
C LYS A 74 2.63 -5.39 11.58
N LEU A 75 2.08 -4.36 10.93
CA LEU A 75 1.20 -4.54 9.79
C LEU A 75 1.90 -5.34 8.68
N LEU A 76 3.12 -4.93 8.30
CA LEU A 76 3.91 -5.63 7.29
C LEU A 76 4.26 -7.07 7.71
N GLU A 77 4.68 -7.25 8.96
CA GLU A 77 5.00 -8.57 9.53
C GLU A 77 3.79 -9.50 9.49
N LEU A 78 2.63 -9.03 9.96
CA LEU A 78 1.39 -9.83 9.98
C LEU A 78 0.89 -10.14 8.58
N ILE A 79 0.95 -9.19 7.64
CA ILE A 79 0.60 -9.47 6.25
C ILE A 79 1.54 -10.53 5.68
N GLY A 80 2.85 -10.37 5.82
CA GLY A 80 3.82 -11.33 5.27
C GLY A 80 3.78 -12.72 5.91
N LEU A 81 3.33 -12.84 7.16
CA LEU A 81 3.21 -14.11 7.86
C LEU A 81 1.85 -14.80 7.65
N GLU A 82 0.76 -14.03 7.62
CA GLU A 82 -0.61 -14.56 7.59
C GLU A 82 -1.25 -14.54 6.19
N MET A 83 -0.70 -13.77 5.24
CA MET A 83 -1.38 -13.44 3.97
C MET A 83 -0.41 -13.46 2.77
N ASP A 84 -0.83 -14.10 1.67
CA ASP A 84 -0.08 -14.09 0.40
C ASP A 84 -0.46 -12.87 -0.46
N ILE A 85 -0.39 -11.66 0.12
CA ILE A 85 -0.73 -10.40 -0.54
C ILE A 85 0.55 -9.58 -0.73
N PRO A 86 0.86 -9.09 -1.95
CA PRO A 86 2.01 -8.24 -2.17
C PRO A 86 1.84 -6.90 -1.44
N VAL A 87 2.93 -6.42 -0.82
CA VAL A 87 2.95 -5.14 -0.11
C VAL A 87 4.00 -4.21 -0.70
N ILE A 88 3.58 -3.01 -1.10
CA ILE A 88 4.46 -1.92 -1.52
C ILE A 88 4.63 -0.96 -0.36
N SER A 89 5.85 -0.88 0.15
CA SER A 89 6.24 0.08 1.17
C SER A 89 6.50 1.46 0.54
N LYS A 90 5.72 2.46 0.94
CA LYS A 90 6.07 3.87 0.72
C LYS A 90 7.14 4.24 1.74
N ALA A 91 8.27 4.72 1.24
CA ALA A 91 9.26 5.41 2.06
C ALA A 91 9.17 6.90 1.72
N LEU A 92 8.88 7.75 2.71
CA LEU A 92 9.12 9.18 2.60
C LEU A 92 10.63 9.40 2.43
N VAL A 93 11.08 9.60 1.20
CA VAL A 93 12.34 10.30 0.94
C VAL A 93 12.07 11.76 1.31
N ALA A 94 12.28 12.10 2.58
CA ALA A 94 12.47 13.49 2.95
C ALA A 94 13.46 14.07 1.95
N LYS A 95 13.11 15.17 1.26
CA LYS A 95 13.95 15.79 0.24
C LYS A 95 15.35 16.11 0.78
N THR A 96 16.26 15.14 0.74
CA THR A 96 17.68 15.39 0.68
C THR A 96 18.00 15.63 -0.79
N PRO A 97 18.49 16.83 -1.16
CA PRO A 97 19.02 17.00 -2.50
C PRO A 97 20.27 16.12 -2.59
N CYS A 98 20.42 15.39 -3.70
CA CYS A 98 21.48 14.42 -4.00
C CYS A 98 21.35 13.03 -3.34
N LEU A 99 20.83 12.06 -4.09
CA LEU A 99 21.66 11.01 -4.72
C LEU A 99 20.80 10.17 -5.70
N PRO A 100 21.30 9.82 -6.90
CA PRO A 100 20.52 9.11 -7.91
C PRO A 100 20.78 7.60 -7.84
N PHE A 101 20.63 6.92 -6.69
CA PHE A 101 20.76 5.46 -6.63
C PHE A 101 20.01 4.86 -5.44
N LEU A 102 19.42 3.67 -5.68
CA LEU A 102 18.77 2.72 -4.75
C LEU A 102 17.34 3.06 -4.31
N CYS A 103 16.38 2.13 -4.29
CA CYS A 103 16.47 0.68 -4.32
C CYS A 103 15.19 0.08 -4.93
N MET A 104 15.34 -0.73 -5.99
CA MET A 104 14.40 -1.81 -6.26
C MET A 104 14.56 -2.82 -5.12
N ALA A 105 13.47 -3.14 -4.42
CA ALA A 105 13.41 -4.28 -3.53
C ALA A 105 12.08 -5.00 -3.74
N PHE A 106 12.05 -5.81 -4.80
CA PHE A 106 11.25 -7.02 -4.91
C PHE A 106 12.16 -8.08 -5.52
N LEU A 107 12.74 -8.91 -4.66
CA LEU A 107 13.07 -10.30 -4.92
C LEU A 107 12.63 -11.09 -3.70
#